data_AF-A0A819WQJ7-F1
#
_entry.id   AF-A0A819WQJ7-F1
#
_cell.length_a   1.000
_cell.length_b   1.000
_cell.length_c   1.000
_cell.angle_alpha   90.00
_cell.angle_beta   90.00
_cell.angle_gamma   90.00
#
_symmetry.space_group_name_H-M   'P 1'
#
loop_
_entity.id
_entity.type
_entity.pdbx_description
1 polymer ?
#
loop_
_entity_poly.entity_id
_entity_poly.type
_entity_poly.pdbx_seq_one_letter_code
_entity_poly.pdbx_strand_id
1 'polypeptide(L)'
;MNISNNNYSNIFDLPNELLFIIIKKLNIGDVIYSLVDVNERFVHLLFDPFYIQNLNITLMTMKSFCHRTFSIHEQVLSNICENILPNIHDQVKQLAIEQHSIERILTYNYSQLYSLSLVNFKEEILFQYLTDYSVLRDLLSQQITHLNIDIETDEIPKLLSKISLDIFTMILSLCQRLIKLNFCQTKLPQLKYFSLASFDMIQNFDDYIIPLLRRMINLEESRLFLAVVRVDSTVIDGTEVYDQVLVHMSHLSKFVFSINNGVFFENNEIDVPSNEDIQNSFIGREYGPVGSYVKTF
;
A
#
# COMPACT_ATOMS: atom_id res chain seq x y z
N MET A 1 0.89 48.54 33.81
CA MET A 1 1.53 47.23 34.06
C MET A 1 2.10 46.75 32.74
N ASN A 2 3.41 46.87 32.53
CA ASN A 2 4.09 46.41 31.32
C ASN A 2 4.33 44.91 31.42
N ILE A 3 3.55 44.12 30.68
CA ILE A 3 3.88 42.72 30.39
C ILE A 3 4.70 42.74 29.11
N SER A 4 6.02 42.89 29.23
CA SER A 4 6.92 42.72 28.08
C SER A 4 8.20 42.07 28.55
N ASN A 5 8.17 40.74 28.62
CA ASN A 5 9.33 39.87 28.45
C ASN A 5 8.80 38.45 28.21
N ASN A 6 8.06 38.27 27.12
CA ASN A 6 7.91 36.92 26.57
C ASN A 6 9.21 36.60 25.86
N ASN A 7 10.16 36.03 26.61
CA ASN A 7 11.28 35.28 26.05
C ASN A 7 10.69 34.05 25.36
N TYR A 8 10.17 34.22 24.15
CA TYR A 8 9.82 33.09 23.31
C TYR A 8 11.13 32.38 22.98
N SER A 9 11.34 31.21 23.58
CA SER A 9 12.46 30.34 23.24
C SER A 9 12.35 30.03 21.75
N ASN A 10 13.37 30.38 20.98
CA ASN A 10 13.36 30.11 19.56
C ASN A 10 13.57 28.61 19.35
N ILE A 11 12.86 28.00 18.39
CA ILE A 11 13.05 26.58 18.06
C ILE A 11 14.50 26.29 17.68
N PHE A 12 15.20 27.28 17.10
CA PHE A 12 16.61 27.19 16.76
C PHE A 12 17.55 27.10 17.97
N ASP A 13 17.08 27.47 19.18
CA ASP A 13 17.89 27.38 20.41
C ASP A 13 17.83 25.98 21.04
N LEU A 14 16.93 25.11 20.57
CA LEU A 14 16.81 23.75 21.09
C LEU A 14 18.03 22.90 20.70
N PRO A 15 18.51 21.98 21.56
CA PRO A 15 19.52 20.97 21.21
C PRO A 15 19.09 20.06 20.05
N ASN A 16 20.07 19.49 19.34
CA ASN A 16 19.82 18.64 18.16
C ASN A 16 18.94 17.44 18.49
N GLU A 17 19.12 16.86 19.67
CA GLU A 17 18.40 15.70 20.16
C GLU A 17 16.90 16.01 20.30
N LEU A 18 16.55 17.20 20.81
CA LEU A 18 15.16 17.62 20.92
C LEU A 18 14.56 17.95 19.56
N LEU A 19 15.31 18.65 18.70
CA LEU A 19 14.87 18.94 17.33
C LEU A 19 14.60 17.65 16.55
N PHE A 20 15.48 16.66 16.69
CA PHE A 20 15.34 15.36 16.05
C PHE A 20 14.10 14.60 16.55
N ILE A 21 13.83 14.62 17.86
CA ILE A 21 12.61 14.02 18.43
C ILE A 21 11.36 14.72 17.88
N ILE A 22 11.39 16.04 17.72
CA ILE A 22 10.27 16.81 17.16
C ILE A 22 10.07 16.43 15.68
N ILE A 23 11.13 16.50 14.88
CA ILE A 23 11.10 16.18 13.44
C ILE A 23 10.64 14.75 13.19
N LYS A 24 11.06 13.78 14.02
CA LYS A 24 10.60 12.39 13.94
C LYS A 24 9.10 12.20 14.12
N LYS A 25 8.41 13.15 14.74
CA LYS A 25 6.95 13.09 14.93
C LYS A 25 6.18 13.80 13.80
N LEU A 26 6.88 14.49 12.90
CA LEU A 26 6.29 15.19 11.78
C LEU A 26 6.36 14.32 10.52
N ASN A 27 5.42 14.54 9.59
CA ASN A 27 5.46 13.89 8.28
C ASN A 27 6.70 14.41 7.52
N ILE A 28 7.50 13.49 6.98
CA ILE A 28 8.76 13.84 6.29
C ILE A 28 8.54 14.78 5.10
N GLY A 29 7.43 14.64 4.37
CA GLY A 29 7.03 15.59 3.33
C GLY A 29 6.86 17.00 3.89
N ASP A 30 6.14 17.15 5.02
CA ASP A 30 5.92 18.46 5.65
C ASP A 30 7.24 19.08 6.14
N VAL A 31 8.12 18.28 6.74
CA VAL A 31 9.42 18.76 7.25
C VAL A 31 10.31 19.19 6.10
N ILE A 32 10.39 18.36 5.06
CA ILE A 32 11.15 18.67 3.86
C ILE A 32 10.62 19.96 3.22
N TYR A 33 9.32 20.08 3.03
CA TYR A 33 8.71 21.29 2.48
C TYR A 33 9.00 22.54 3.31
N SER A 34 8.90 22.42 4.64
CA SER A 34 8.89 23.58 5.52
C SER A 34 10.29 24.00 5.99
N LEU A 35 11.27 23.08 5.98
CA LEU A 35 12.57 23.32 6.60
C LEU A 35 13.76 23.24 5.62
N VAL A 36 13.58 22.64 4.45
CA VAL A 36 14.61 22.70 3.41
C VAL A 36 14.73 24.15 2.97
N ASP A 37 15.96 24.66 2.99
CA ASP A 37 16.32 26.06 2.73
C ASP A 37 16.02 27.08 3.84
N VAL A 38 15.41 26.68 4.96
CA VAL A 38 15.18 27.60 6.10
C VAL A 38 16.41 27.68 7.01
N ASN A 39 17.07 26.55 7.28
CA ASN A 39 18.25 26.50 8.16
C ASN A 39 19.11 25.27 7.87
N GLU A 40 20.41 25.47 7.65
CA GLU A 40 21.39 24.39 7.39
C GLU A 40 21.39 23.31 8.49
N ARG A 41 21.13 23.70 9.73
CA ARG A 41 21.05 22.75 10.86
C ARG A 41 19.91 21.76 10.69
N PHE A 42 18.76 22.20 10.18
CA PHE A 42 17.65 21.29 9.88
C PHE A 42 17.93 20.39 8.69
N VAL A 43 18.63 20.93 7.69
CA VAL A 43 19.11 20.14 6.55
C VAL A 43 20.00 18.99 7.02
N HIS A 44 20.96 19.24 7.92
CA HIS A 44 21.76 18.17 8.52
C HIS A 44 20.94 17.13 9.28
N LEU A 45 19.91 17.55 10.02
CA LEU A 45 19.02 16.62 10.74
C LEU A 45 18.12 15.82 9.81
N LEU A 46 17.69 16.41 8.69
CA LEU A 46 16.92 15.74 7.65
C LEU A 46 17.74 14.65 6.96
N PHE A 47 19.05 14.86 6.82
CA PHE A 47 19.98 13.90 6.25
C PHE A 47 20.51 12.85 7.24
N ASP A 48 19.95 12.79 8.45
CA ASP A 48 20.31 11.76 9.39
C ASP A 48 19.80 10.37 8.90
N PRO A 49 20.67 9.34 8.82
CA PRO A 49 20.28 8.03 8.30
C PRO A 49 19.12 7.37 9.05
N PHE A 50 18.87 7.70 10.33
CA PHE A 50 17.74 7.15 11.06
C PHE A 50 16.41 7.79 10.70
N TYR A 51 16.41 8.97 10.07
CA TYR A 51 15.20 9.64 9.63
C TYR A 51 14.83 9.26 8.20
N ILE A 52 15.81 9.14 7.31
CA ILE A 52 15.58 8.93 5.86
C ILE A 52 15.17 7.49 5.50
N GLN A 53 15.38 6.52 6.39
CA GLN A 53 15.05 5.13 6.11
C GLN A 53 13.60 4.92 5.67
N ASN A 54 12.67 5.76 6.14
CA ASN A 54 11.26 5.70 5.81
C ASN A 54 10.84 7.00 5.12
N LEU A 55 10.92 7.01 3.79
CA LEU A 55 10.58 8.17 2.98
C LEU A 55 9.14 8.03 2.49
N ASN A 56 8.25 8.88 3.01
CA ASN A 56 6.87 8.95 2.58
C ASN A 56 6.65 10.24 1.79
N ILE A 57 6.52 10.11 0.47
CA ILE A 57 6.23 11.17 -0.50
C ILE A 57 4.78 11.02 -0.99
N THR A 58 3.87 10.70 -0.08
CA THR A 58 2.41 10.74 -0.30
C THR A 58 1.79 11.97 0.36
N LEU A 59 0.50 12.17 0.12
CA LEU A 59 -0.38 13.25 0.53
C LEU A 59 0.07 13.95 1.82
N MET A 60 0.20 15.27 1.75
CA MET A 60 0.31 16.07 2.95
C MET A 60 -1.06 16.15 3.60
N THR A 61 -1.21 15.49 4.75
CA THR A 61 -2.40 15.62 5.58
C THR A 61 -2.27 16.89 6.42
N MET A 62 -2.69 18.02 5.85
CA MET A 62 -2.92 19.20 6.70
C MET A 62 -4.05 18.88 7.67
N LYS A 63 -3.74 18.82 8.98
CA LYS A 63 -4.73 18.76 10.07
C LYS A 63 -5.48 20.09 10.20
N SER A 64 -6.06 20.57 9.11
CA SER A 64 -7.01 21.68 9.08
C SER A 64 -8.40 21.18 9.48
N PHE A 65 -9.28 22.10 9.90
CA PHE A 65 -10.67 21.85 10.32
C PHE A 65 -11.50 21.05 9.29
N CYS A 66 -11.08 21.00 8.04
CA CYS A 66 -11.62 20.13 7.02
C CYS A 66 -10.53 19.10 6.71
N HIS A 67 -10.72 17.83 7.08
CA HIS A 67 -9.83 16.71 6.74
C HIS A 67 -9.74 16.53 5.21
N ARG A 68 -9.06 17.46 4.53
CA ARG A 68 -8.79 17.43 3.11
C ARG A 68 -7.36 16.94 2.92
N THR A 69 -7.24 15.85 2.21
CA THR A 69 -5.98 15.34 1.69
C THR A 69 -5.61 16.16 0.46
N PHE A 70 -4.39 16.67 0.41
CA PHE A 70 -3.86 17.35 -0.77
C PHE A 70 -2.62 16.59 -1.24
N SER A 71 -2.55 16.33 -2.55
CA SER A 71 -1.32 15.87 -3.19
C SER A 71 -0.21 16.89 -2.96
N ILE A 72 1.01 16.38 -2.92
CA ILE A 72 2.21 17.21 -2.77
C ILE A 72 2.24 18.20 -3.92
N HIS A 73 2.43 19.48 -3.61
CA HIS A 73 2.49 20.52 -4.62
C HIS A 73 3.70 20.30 -5.53
N GLU A 74 3.54 20.44 -6.86
CA GLU A 74 4.58 20.09 -7.85
C GLU A 74 5.94 20.75 -7.59
N GLN A 75 5.96 22.02 -7.15
CA GLN A 75 7.20 22.71 -6.79
C GLN A 75 7.97 22.02 -5.67
N VAL A 76 7.24 21.44 -4.71
CA VAL A 76 7.83 20.71 -3.58
C VAL A 76 8.38 19.38 -4.04
N LEU A 77 7.61 18.67 -4.85
CA LEU A 77 8.07 17.44 -5.49
C LEU A 77 9.33 17.68 -6.32
N SER A 78 9.40 18.80 -7.06
CA SER A 78 10.60 19.21 -7.79
C SER A 78 11.79 19.44 -6.89
N ASN A 79 11.61 20.17 -5.79
CA ASN A 79 12.69 20.39 -4.83
C ASN A 79 13.19 19.07 -4.22
N ILE A 80 12.26 18.17 -3.88
CA ILE A 80 12.58 16.83 -3.35
C ILE A 80 13.43 16.05 -4.35
N CYS A 81 12.96 15.95 -5.59
CA CYS A 81 13.66 15.20 -6.63
C CYS A 81 15.00 15.84 -6.98
N GLU A 82 15.08 17.15 -7.12
CA GLU A 82 16.31 17.81 -7.62
C GLU A 82 17.39 17.96 -6.55
N ASN A 83 17.01 18.22 -5.30
CA ASN A 83 17.96 18.64 -4.26
C ASN A 83 18.12 17.63 -3.12
N ILE A 84 17.14 16.74 -2.90
CA ILE A 84 17.13 15.88 -1.72
C ILE A 84 17.40 14.43 -2.10
N LEU A 85 16.56 13.85 -2.97
CA LEU A 85 16.68 12.45 -3.41
C LEU A 85 18.09 12.07 -3.89
N PRO A 86 18.84 12.89 -4.67
CA PRO A 86 20.18 12.55 -5.12
C PRO A 86 21.15 12.28 -3.98
N ASN A 87 20.90 12.84 -2.80
CA ASN A 87 21.77 12.74 -1.63
C ASN A 87 21.37 11.60 -0.68
N ILE A 88 20.19 11.00 -0.86
CA ILE A 88 19.61 10.09 0.13
C ILE A 88 19.07 8.78 -0.41
N HIS A 89 18.89 8.66 -1.72
CA HIS A 89 18.19 7.52 -2.32
C HIS A 89 18.81 6.16 -1.96
N ASP A 90 20.11 6.10 -1.71
CA ASP A 90 20.84 4.90 -1.32
C ASP A 90 20.59 4.47 0.13
N GLN A 91 20.05 5.35 0.97
CA GLN A 91 19.74 5.12 2.38
C GLN A 91 18.26 4.84 2.63
N VAL A 92 17.40 5.10 1.64
CA VAL A 92 15.95 4.85 1.74
C VAL A 92 15.71 3.35 1.73
N LYS A 93 15.00 2.87 2.75
CA LYS A 93 14.67 1.46 2.93
C LYS A 93 13.19 1.16 2.69
N GLN A 94 12.34 2.14 3.02
CA GLN A 94 10.92 2.12 2.77
C GLN A 94 10.53 3.38 2.03
N LEU A 95 9.82 3.22 0.91
CA LEU A 95 9.38 4.30 0.05
C LEU A 95 7.87 4.22 -0.14
N ALA A 96 7.16 5.31 0.14
CA ALA A 96 5.75 5.47 -0.23
C ALA A 96 5.61 6.61 -1.23
N ILE A 97 4.94 6.36 -2.35
CA ILE A 97 4.80 7.30 -3.46
C ILE A 97 3.38 7.31 -4.02
N GLU A 98 2.99 8.46 -4.58
CA GLU A 98 1.76 8.62 -5.35
C GLU A 98 2.01 8.51 -6.85
N GLN A 99 0.92 8.24 -7.58
CA GLN A 99 0.88 8.14 -9.02
C GLN A 99 1.61 9.26 -9.75
N HIS A 100 1.33 10.52 -9.43
CA HIS A 100 1.87 11.67 -10.16
C HIS A 100 3.40 11.85 -9.97
N SER A 101 3.97 11.18 -8.95
CA SER A 101 5.36 11.34 -8.56
C SER A 101 6.28 10.19 -9.01
N ILE A 102 5.70 9.08 -9.46
CA ILE A 102 6.41 7.82 -9.69
C ILE A 102 7.56 7.94 -10.68
N GLU A 103 7.35 8.57 -11.84
CA GLU A 103 8.39 8.71 -12.86
C GLU A 103 9.61 9.44 -12.32
N ARG A 104 9.38 10.51 -11.57
CA ARG A 104 10.43 11.37 -11.06
C ARG A 104 11.21 10.65 -9.97
N ILE A 105 10.49 10.05 -9.01
CA ILE A 105 11.09 9.41 -7.83
C ILE A 105 11.76 8.09 -8.20
N LEU A 106 11.20 7.31 -9.11
CA LEU A 106 11.78 6.00 -9.45
C LEU A 106 12.99 6.09 -10.38
N THR A 107 13.34 7.26 -10.91
CA THR A 107 14.59 7.43 -11.69
C THR A 107 15.87 7.16 -10.89
N TYR A 108 15.81 7.20 -9.55
CA TYR A 108 16.94 6.95 -8.67
C TYR A 108 17.12 5.45 -8.36
N ASN A 109 18.35 5.05 -8.06
CA ASN A 109 18.68 3.67 -7.70
C ASN A 109 18.62 3.46 -6.17
N TYR A 110 17.56 2.81 -5.68
CA TYR A 110 17.38 2.58 -4.26
C TYR A 110 17.96 1.23 -3.80
N SER A 111 19.28 1.19 -3.63
CA SER A 111 20.02 -0.06 -3.35
C SER A 111 19.64 -0.78 -2.04
N GLN A 112 19.04 -0.07 -1.08
CA GLN A 112 18.60 -0.60 0.22
C GLN A 112 17.08 -0.75 0.33
N LEU A 113 16.33 -0.49 -0.74
CA LEU A 113 14.88 -0.52 -0.70
C LEU A 113 14.37 -1.94 -0.54
N TYR A 114 13.69 -2.18 0.57
CA TYR A 114 13.02 -3.46 0.83
C TYR A 114 11.49 -3.30 0.91
N SER A 115 10.97 -2.08 1.00
CA SER A 115 9.54 -1.81 1.09
C SER A 115 9.10 -0.70 0.14
N LEU A 116 8.12 -0.98 -0.72
CA LEU A 116 7.51 0.00 -1.62
C LEU A 116 6.00 0.07 -1.37
N SER A 117 5.46 1.27 -1.21
CA SER A 117 4.03 1.55 -1.11
C SER A 117 3.59 2.47 -2.23
N LEU A 118 2.69 1.99 -3.08
CA LEU A 118 2.05 2.76 -4.15
C LEU A 118 0.69 3.21 -3.64
N VAL A 119 0.49 4.51 -3.42
CA VAL A 119 -0.69 5.06 -2.76
C VAL A 119 -1.53 5.88 -3.74
N ASN A 120 -2.86 5.72 -3.68
CA ASN A 120 -3.84 6.40 -4.53
C ASN A 120 -3.50 6.30 -6.03
N PHE A 121 -3.23 5.08 -6.50
CA PHE A 121 -3.01 4.86 -7.92
C PHE A 121 -4.33 4.61 -8.63
N LYS A 122 -4.57 5.32 -9.72
CA LYS A 122 -5.57 4.89 -10.71
C LYS A 122 -5.09 3.62 -11.37
N GLU A 123 -6.01 2.68 -11.53
CA GLU A 123 -5.71 1.35 -12.05
C GLU A 123 -5.04 1.40 -13.42
N GLU A 124 -5.56 2.21 -14.35
CA GLU A 124 -5.05 2.27 -15.73
C GLU A 124 -3.62 2.80 -15.78
N ILE A 125 -3.27 3.68 -14.85
CA ILE A 125 -1.96 4.31 -14.79
C ILE A 125 -0.95 3.38 -14.12
N LEU A 126 -1.36 2.69 -13.04
CA LEU A 126 -0.54 1.63 -12.46
C LEU A 126 -0.22 0.54 -13.50
N PHE A 127 -1.21 0.19 -14.33
CA PHE A 127 -1.02 -0.75 -15.43
C PHE A 127 0.05 -0.25 -16.40
N GLN A 128 -0.09 0.99 -16.89
CA GLN A 128 0.87 1.59 -17.80
C GLN A 128 2.30 1.58 -17.22
N TYR A 129 2.46 1.88 -15.94
CA TYR A 129 3.77 1.83 -15.28
C TYR A 129 4.34 0.41 -15.17
N LEU A 130 3.51 -0.59 -14.93
CA LEU A 130 3.97 -1.97 -14.80
C LEU A 130 4.28 -2.62 -16.15
N THR A 131 3.64 -2.19 -17.24
CA THR A 131 3.90 -2.72 -18.59
C THR A 131 5.01 -1.99 -19.33
N ASP A 132 4.99 -0.67 -19.28
CA ASP A 132 5.81 0.15 -20.18
C ASP A 132 7.08 0.65 -19.48
N TYR A 133 7.07 0.70 -18.14
CA TYR A 133 8.14 1.29 -17.36
C TYR A 133 9.08 0.22 -16.81
N SER A 134 10.20 0.02 -17.53
CA SER A 134 11.24 -0.93 -17.12
C SER A 134 11.75 -0.66 -15.71
N VAL A 135 11.76 0.60 -15.27
CA VAL A 135 12.33 1.00 -13.98
C VAL A 135 11.53 0.45 -12.79
N LEU A 136 10.20 0.53 -12.81
CA LEU A 136 9.37 -0.05 -11.73
C LEU A 136 9.53 -1.57 -11.71
N ARG A 137 9.56 -2.20 -12.89
CA ARG A 137 9.79 -3.63 -13.04
C ARG A 137 11.16 -4.05 -12.50
N ASP A 138 12.19 -3.29 -12.81
CA ASP A 138 13.56 -3.57 -12.39
C ASP A 138 13.70 -3.35 -10.88
N LEU A 139 13.05 -2.34 -10.31
CA LEU A 139 12.98 -2.11 -8.86
C LEU A 139 12.24 -3.23 -8.11
N LEU A 140 11.10 -3.69 -8.63
CA LEU A 140 10.36 -4.84 -8.08
C LEU A 140 11.13 -6.15 -8.18
N SER A 141 12.07 -6.25 -9.13
CA SER A 141 12.96 -7.41 -9.25
C SER A 141 14.13 -7.40 -8.27
N GLN A 142 14.36 -6.29 -7.55
CA GLN A 142 15.37 -6.14 -6.50
C GLN A 142 14.89 -6.68 -5.15
N GLN A 143 15.58 -6.33 -4.05
CA GLN A 143 15.41 -6.82 -2.67
C GLN A 143 14.09 -6.40 -1.99
N ILE A 144 13.05 -6.05 -2.75
CA ILE A 144 11.74 -5.70 -2.21
C ILE A 144 11.11 -6.94 -1.58
N THR A 145 10.92 -6.88 -0.26
CA THR A 145 10.29 -7.91 0.57
C THR A 145 8.90 -7.52 1.04
N HIS A 146 8.52 -6.24 0.87
CA HIS A 146 7.23 -5.67 1.24
C HIS A 146 6.72 -4.80 0.10
N LEU A 147 5.54 -5.12 -0.43
CA LEU A 147 4.86 -4.31 -1.43
C LEU A 147 3.45 -4.02 -0.93
N ASN A 148 3.09 -2.75 -0.91
CA ASN A 148 1.74 -2.28 -0.58
C ASN A 148 1.20 -1.48 -1.76
N ILE A 149 -0.02 -1.76 -2.20
CA ILE A 149 -0.66 -1.06 -3.31
C ILE A 149 -2.05 -0.67 -2.85
N ASP A 150 -2.34 0.62 -2.94
CA ASP A 150 -3.63 1.23 -2.66
C ASP A 150 -4.16 1.86 -3.97
N ILE A 151 -5.31 1.39 -4.43
CA ILE A 151 -5.88 1.71 -5.75
C ILE A 151 -7.12 2.58 -5.54
N GLU A 152 -7.18 3.70 -6.26
CA GLU A 152 -8.33 4.60 -6.32
C GLU A 152 -9.14 4.34 -7.60
N THR A 153 -10.45 4.32 -7.47
CA THR A 153 -11.40 3.89 -8.52
C THR A 153 -12.64 4.79 -8.50
N ASP A 154 -12.65 5.78 -9.38
CA ASP A 154 -13.67 6.83 -9.31
C ASP A 154 -15.02 6.49 -10.01
N GLU A 155 -15.17 5.35 -10.72
CA GLU A 155 -16.37 5.11 -11.56
C GLU A 155 -16.92 3.66 -11.54
N ILE A 156 -17.66 3.28 -10.49
CA ILE A 156 -18.00 1.85 -10.22
C ILE A 156 -19.49 1.59 -9.81
N PRO A 157 -20.55 2.08 -10.50
CA PRO A 157 -21.71 1.15 -10.60
C PRO A 157 -22.36 0.93 -11.97
N LYS A 158 -22.34 1.89 -12.90
CA LYS A 158 -23.11 1.77 -14.17
C LYS A 158 -22.30 1.26 -15.36
N LEU A 159 -20.98 1.37 -15.30
CA LEU A 159 -20.02 0.82 -16.27
C LEU A 159 -19.57 -0.61 -15.88
N LEU A 160 -19.79 -1.00 -14.62
CA LEU A 160 -19.25 -2.20 -13.99
C LEU A 160 -19.71 -3.53 -14.60
N SER A 161 -20.94 -3.70 -15.07
CA SER A 161 -21.34 -5.03 -15.56
C SER A 161 -20.64 -5.44 -16.86
N LYS A 162 -20.10 -4.48 -17.62
CA LYS A 162 -19.46 -4.71 -18.92
C LYS A 162 -17.97 -4.44 -18.91
N ILE A 163 -17.55 -3.43 -18.13
CA ILE A 163 -16.14 -3.07 -17.99
C ILE A 163 -15.48 -3.89 -16.88
N SER A 164 -16.19 -4.37 -15.85
CA SER A 164 -15.60 -5.25 -14.84
C SER A 164 -14.93 -6.45 -15.48
N LEU A 165 -15.54 -7.13 -16.45
CA LEU A 165 -14.90 -8.28 -17.10
C LEU A 165 -13.63 -7.86 -17.86
N ASP A 166 -13.61 -6.72 -18.56
CA ASP A 166 -12.45 -6.27 -19.32
C ASP A 166 -11.33 -5.68 -18.43
N ILE A 167 -11.68 -4.87 -17.44
CA ILE A 167 -10.81 -4.35 -16.36
C ILE A 167 -10.19 -5.50 -15.61
N PHE A 168 -10.98 -6.50 -15.30
CA PHE A 168 -10.51 -7.62 -14.54
C PHE A 168 -9.75 -8.64 -15.41
N THR A 169 -10.08 -8.77 -16.69
CA THR A 169 -9.22 -9.44 -17.69
C THR A 169 -7.92 -8.66 -17.91
N MET A 170 -7.89 -7.38 -17.58
CA MET A 170 -6.74 -6.47 -17.71
C MET A 170 -5.86 -6.45 -16.45
N ILE A 171 -6.41 -6.43 -15.23
CA ILE A 171 -5.73 -6.79 -13.97
C ILE A 171 -5.25 -8.23 -14.07
N LEU A 172 -6.05 -9.13 -14.65
CA LEU A 172 -5.64 -10.48 -14.95
C LEU A 172 -4.53 -10.53 -15.98
N SER A 173 -4.57 -9.72 -17.03
CA SER A 173 -3.48 -9.59 -18.01
C SER A 173 -2.27 -8.97 -17.35
N LEU A 174 -2.41 -8.09 -16.36
CA LEU A 174 -1.32 -7.46 -15.64
C LEU A 174 -0.70 -8.42 -14.63
N CYS A 175 -1.50 -9.13 -13.84
CA CYS A 175 -1.06 -10.25 -13.04
C CYS A 175 -0.46 -11.31 -13.96
N GLN A 176 -1.14 -11.79 -15.01
CA GLN A 176 -0.66 -12.77 -16.00
C GLN A 176 0.53 -12.31 -16.83
N ARG A 177 0.75 -11.02 -17.07
CA ARG A 177 1.89 -10.46 -17.82
C ARG A 177 3.01 -10.04 -16.91
N LEU A 178 2.80 -9.61 -15.67
CA LEU A 178 3.84 -9.62 -14.65
C LEU A 178 4.28 -11.08 -14.44
N ILE A 179 3.31 -11.99 -14.30
CA ILE A 179 3.46 -13.45 -14.34
C ILE A 179 4.17 -13.93 -15.61
N LYS A 180 3.86 -13.47 -16.83
CA LYS A 180 4.47 -13.96 -18.09
C LYS A 180 5.78 -13.27 -18.48
N LEU A 181 5.93 -11.98 -18.22
CA LEU A 181 7.07 -11.15 -18.62
C LEU A 181 8.24 -11.25 -17.64
N ASN A 182 8.02 -11.64 -16.37
CA ASN A 182 9.11 -11.84 -15.41
C ASN A 182 8.93 -13.00 -14.39
N PHE A 183 7.72 -13.53 -14.20
CA PHE A 183 7.42 -14.42 -13.07
C PHE A 183 7.06 -15.87 -13.47
N CYS A 184 7.12 -16.23 -14.75
CA CYS A 184 6.65 -17.53 -15.25
C CYS A 184 7.68 -18.65 -15.03
N GLN A 185 8.87 -18.30 -14.52
CA GLN A 185 9.94 -19.27 -14.25
C GLN A 185 10.58 -19.09 -12.86
N THR A 186 10.33 -17.98 -12.17
CA THR A 186 10.90 -17.69 -10.85
C THR A 186 9.81 -17.73 -9.80
N LYS A 187 10.01 -18.58 -8.78
CA LYS A 187 9.32 -18.47 -7.49
C LYS A 187 9.42 -17.00 -7.02
N LEU A 188 8.43 -16.49 -6.29
CA LEU A 188 8.52 -15.26 -5.48
C LEU A 188 9.06 -15.64 -4.10
N PRO A 189 10.31 -16.14 -3.98
CA PRO A 189 10.72 -16.94 -2.83
C PRO A 189 11.11 -16.04 -1.64
N GLN A 190 11.05 -14.72 -1.78
CA GLN A 190 11.58 -13.77 -0.80
C GLN A 190 10.50 -12.87 -0.22
N LEU A 191 9.29 -12.84 -0.80
CA LEU A 191 8.21 -12.03 -0.26
C LEU A 191 7.70 -12.68 1.03
N LYS A 192 7.95 -12.00 2.15
CA LYS A 192 7.52 -12.44 3.48
C LYS A 192 6.24 -11.74 3.94
N TYR A 193 5.97 -10.54 3.40
CA TYR A 193 4.85 -9.71 3.84
C TYR A 193 4.09 -9.18 2.61
N PHE A 194 2.78 -9.39 2.59
CA PHE A 194 1.90 -8.93 1.51
C PHE A 194 0.66 -8.28 2.11
N SER A 195 0.29 -7.12 1.56
CA SER A 195 -0.96 -6.45 1.91
C SER A 195 -1.64 -5.99 0.63
N LEU A 196 -2.92 -6.34 0.49
CA LEU A 196 -3.78 -5.88 -0.60
C LEU A 196 -5.04 -5.29 0.01
N ALA A 197 -5.31 -4.02 -0.30
CA ALA A 197 -6.56 -3.37 0.02
C ALA A 197 -7.25 -2.94 -1.28
N SER A 198 -8.51 -3.29 -1.42
CA SER A 198 -9.37 -2.87 -2.52
C SER A 198 -10.77 -2.68 -1.96
N PHE A 199 -11.27 -1.46 -2.08
CA PHE A 199 -12.60 -1.09 -1.60
C PHE A 199 -13.68 -1.29 -2.68
N ASP A 200 -13.26 -1.64 -3.90
CA ASP A 200 -14.15 -1.95 -5.01
C ASP A 200 -14.50 -3.40 -5.08
N MET A 201 -15.66 -3.65 -5.69
CA MET A 201 -16.16 -4.97 -5.94
C MET A 201 -15.28 -5.72 -6.95
N ILE A 202 -14.40 -6.57 -6.43
CA ILE A 202 -13.61 -7.52 -7.21
C ILE A 202 -14.52 -8.67 -7.65
N GLN A 203 -14.67 -8.92 -8.94
CA GLN A 203 -15.34 -10.13 -9.41
C GLN A 203 -14.40 -11.35 -9.33
N ASN A 204 -14.91 -12.58 -9.36
CA ASN A 204 -14.12 -13.82 -9.57
C ASN A 204 -12.85 -13.99 -8.69
N PHE A 205 -12.94 -13.75 -7.39
CA PHE A 205 -11.84 -13.95 -6.42
C PHE A 205 -11.02 -15.25 -6.62
N ASP A 206 -11.70 -16.34 -6.97
CA ASP A 206 -11.13 -17.68 -7.10
C ASP A 206 -10.12 -17.83 -8.23
N ASP A 207 -10.34 -17.10 -9.32
CA ASP A 207 -9.55 -17.24 -10.53
C ASP A 207 -8.23 -16.46 -10.43
N TYR A 208 -8.08 -15.53 -9.45
CA TYR A 208 -6.93 -14.60 -9.42
C TYR A 208 -6.29 -14.41 -8.08
N ILE A 209 -7.07 -14.08 -7.05
CA ILE A 209 -6.53 -13.84 -5.72
C ILE A 209 -5.95 -15.15 -5.19
N ILE A 210 -6.69 -16.25 -5.34
CA ILE A 210 -6.25 -17.58 -4.90
C ILE A 210 -4.96 -18.03 -5.62
N PRO A 211 -4.87 -18.04 -6.97
CA PRO A 211 -3.63 -18.39 -7.67
C PRO A 211 -2.44 -17.48 -7.34
N LEU A 212 -2.65 -16.17 -7.16
CA LEU A 212 -1.58 -15.25 -6.79
C LEU A 212 -1.01 -15.62 -5.40
N LEU A 213 -1.89 -15.77 -4.43
CA LEU A 213 -1.56 -16.12 -3.06
C LEU A 213 -0.84 -17.47 -2.97
N ARG A 214 -1.32 -18.49 -3.69
CA ARG A 214 -0.69 -19.83 -3.75
C ARG A 214 0.77 -19.82 -4.25
N ARG A 215 1.20 -18.77 -4.94
CA ARG A 215 2.58 -18.63 -5.43
C ARG A 215 3.51 -17.95 -4.45
N MET A 216 2.98 -17.26 -3.44
CA MET A 216 3.73 -16.64 -2.36
C MET A 216 3.99 -17.66 -1.24
N ILE A 217 4.66 -18.77 -1.58
CA ILE A 217 4.81 -19.93 -0.69
C ILE A 217 5.62 -19.64 0.59
N ASN A 218 6.42 -18.57 0.59
CA ASN A 218 7.29 -18.16 1.70
C ASN A 218 6.71 -16.97 2.49
N LEU A 219 5.43 -16.65 2.27
CA LEU A 219 4.76 -15.55 2.93
C LEU A 219 4.60 -15.86 4.43
N GLU A 220 5.11 -14.99 5.28
CA GLU A 220 5.02 -15.07 6.74
C GLU A 220 3.80 -14.31 7.27
N GLU A 221 3.42 -13.21 6.61
CA GLU A 221 2.24 -12.40 6.92
C GLU A 221 1.50 -11.96 5.65
N SER A 222 0.18 -12.11 5.66
CA SER A 222 -0.70 -11.63 4.59
C SER A 222 -1.86 -10.84 5.16
N ARG A 223 -2.18 -9.70 4.55
CA ARG A 223 -3.35 -8.89 4.88
C ARG A 223 -4.16 -8.60 3.65
N LEU A 224 -5.43 -8.99 3.66
CA LEU A 224 -6.33 -8.80 2.53
C LEU A 224 -7.56 -8.05 3.03
N PHE A 225 -7.83 -6.90 2.44
CA PHE A 225 -9.00 -6.07 2.68
C PHE A 225 -9.72 -5.88 1.35
N LEU A 226 -10.66 -6.75 1.03
CA LEU A 226 -11.25 -6.83 -0.32
C LEU A 226 -12.76 -6.63 -0.25
N ALA A 227 -13.34 -5.94 -1.23
CA ALA A 227 -14.75 -6.12 -1.56
C ALA A 227 -14.88 -7.09 -2.73
N VAL A 228 -15.73 -8.12 -2.64
CA VAL A 228 -15.82 -9.20 -3.62
C VAL A 228 -17.26 -9.42 -4.04
N VAL A 229 -17.49 -9.62 -5.34
CA VAL A 229 -18.75 -10.05 -5.93
C VAL A 229 -18.57 -11.38 -6.64
N ARG A 230 -19.43 -12.37 -6.32
CA ARG A 230 -19.51 -13.61 -7.10
C ARG A 230 -20.77 -13.63 -7.95
N VAL A 231 -20.63 -14.14 -9.18
CA VAL A 231 -21.73 -14.25 -10.15
C VAL A 231 -22.75 -15.32 -9.72
N ASP A 232 -22.28 -16.36 -9.04
CA ASP A 232 -23.13 -17.47 -8.55
C ASP A 232 -23.87 -17.16 -7.25
N SER A 233 -23.77 -15.92 -6.75
CA SER A 233 -24.36 -15.45 -5.50
C SER A 233 -23.91 -16.22 -4.25
N THR A 234 -22.80 -16.96 -4.33
CA THR A 234 -22.21 -17.60 -3.15
C THR A 234 -21.38 -16.59 -2.36
N VAL A 235 -21.27 -16.82 -1.05
CA VAL A 235 -20.45 -16.00 -0.15
C VAL A 235 -19.14 -16.72 0.10
N ILE A 236 -18.03 -15.97 0.08
CA ILE A 236 -16.73 -16.49 0.49
C ILE A 236 -16.72 -16.58 2.02
N ASP A 237 -16.74 -17.81 2.52
CA ASP A 237 -16.65 -18.10 3.94
C ASP A 237 -15.20 -18.47 4.34
N GLY A 238 -14.97 -18.70 5.64
CA GLY A 238 -13.63 -19.09 6.09
C GLY A 238 -13.23 -20.50 5.70
N THR A 239 -14.19 -21.39 5.40
CA THR A 239 -13.92 -22.73 4.89
C THR A 239 -13.26 -22.67 3.53
N GLU A 240 -13.82 -21.89 2.61
CA GLU A 240 -13.30 -21.71 1.27
C GLU A 240 -11.93 -21.01 1.30
N VAL A 241 -11.79 -19.92 2.07
CA VAL A 241 -10.52 -19.21 2.22
C VAL A 241 -9.45 -20.16 2.75
N TYR A 242 -9.80 -21.02 3.69
CA TYR A 242 -8.87 -22.01 4.19
C TYR A 242 -8.45 -23.02 3.13
N ASP A 243 -9.43 -23.67 2.49
CA ASP A 243 -9.20 -24.82 1.61
C ASP A 243 -8.46 -24.38 0.35
N GLN A 244 -8.71 -23.14 -0.08
CA GLN A 244 -8.15 -22.60 -1.31
C GLN A 244 -6.87 -21.80 -1.09
N VAL A 245 -6.71 -21.12 0.04
CA VAL A 245 -5.56 -20.24 0.30
C VAL A 245 -4.67 -20.83 1.38
N LEU A 246 -5.20 -20.96 2.60
CA LEU A 246 -4.37 -21.15 3.79
C LEU A 246 -3.66 -22.51 3.80
N VAL A 247 -4.31 -23.59 3.36
CA VAL A 247 -3.69 -24.93 3.31
C VAL A 247 -2.44 -25.00 2.44
N HIS A 248 -2.27 -24.04 1.53
CA HIS A 248 -1.10 -23.96 0.64
C HIS A 248 0.01 -23.04 1.15
N MET A 249 -0.21 -22.32 2.25
CA MET A 249 0.69 -21.30 2.79
C MET A 249 1.41 -21.78 4.05
N SER A 250 2.31 -22.75 3.90
CA SER A 250 2.96 -23.43 5.02
C SER A 250 3.83 -22.55 5.93
N HIS A 251 4.24 -21.36 5.47
CA HIS A 251 5.08 -20.42 6.23
C HIS A 251 4.27 -19.28 6.86
N LEU A 252 2.96 -19.21 6.61
CA LEU A 252 2.13 -18.11 7.03
C LEU A 252 1.87 -18.19 8.54
N SER A 253 2.50 -17.27 9.27
CA SER A 253 2.34 -17.14 10.72
C SER A 253 1.19 -16.23 11.10
N LYS A 254 0.80 -15.32 10.20
CA LYS A 254 -0.25 -14.34 10.42
C LYS A 254 -1.06 -14.08 9.16
N PHE A 255 -2.37 -14.24 9.27
CA PHE A 255 -3.32 -13.96 8.21
C PHE A 255 -4.37 -12.99 8.72
N VAL A 256 -4.48 -11.84 8.06
CA VAL A 256 -5.56 -10.88 8.28
C VAL A 256 -6.44 -10.85 7.05
N PHE A 257 -7.71 -11.19 7.22
CA PHE A 257 -8.65 -11.25 6.11
C PHE A 257 -9.91 -10.48 6.46
N SER A 258 -10.19 -9.49 5.64
CA SER A 258 -11.39 -8.68 5.68
C SER A 258 -12.03 -8.68 4.31
N ILE A 259 -13.19 -9.29 4.23
CA ILE A 259 -13.97 -9.36 3.00
C ILE A 259 -15.29 -8.64 3.17
N ASN A 260 -15.63 -7.83 2.19
CA ASN A 260 -16.94 -7.23 2.00
C ASN A 260 -17.61 -7.94 0.83
N ASN A 261 -18.53 -8.86 1.11
CA ASN A 261 -19.22 -9.63 0.07
C ASN A 261 -20.35 -8.80 -0.52
N GLY A 262 -20.15 -8.28 -1.73
CA GLY A 262 -21.20 -7.75 -2.57
C GLY A 262 -21.98 -8.88 -3.21
N VAL A 263 -23.26 -8.99 -2.91
CA VAL A 263 -24.14 -9.94 -3.61
C VAL A 263 -25.08 -9.13 -4.49
N PHE A 264 -25.04 -9.35 -5.82
CA PHE A 264 -26.00 -8.73 -6.74
C PHE A 264 -27.34 -9.44 -6.60
N PHE A 265 -28.22 -8.89 -5.77
CA PHE A 265 -29.55 -9.45 -5.58
C PHE A 265 -30.49 -8.95 -6.66
N GLU A 266 -30.88 -9.84 -7.58
CA GLU A 266 -32.02 -9.53 -8.44
C GLU A 266 -33.37 -9.84 -7.80
N ASN A 267 -33.52 -10.72 -6.78
CA ASN A 267 -34.80 -10.92 -6.06
C ASN A 267 -34.80 -11.88 -4.83
N ASN A 268 -33.67 -12.43 -4.36
CA ASN A 268 -33.67 -13.42 -3.27
C ASN A 268 -32.88 -12.93 -2.05
N GLU A 269 -33.48 -13.02 -0.85
CA GLU A 269 -32.78 -12.87 0.43
C GLU A 269 -31.82 -14.06 0.58
N ILE A 270 -30.51 -13.82 0.45
CA ILE A 270 -29.49 -14.79 0.85
C ILE A 270 -28.99 -14.35 2.22
N ASP A 271 -28.94 -15.29 3.16
CA ASP A 271 -28.33 -15.07 4.47
C ASP A 271 -26.83 -14.83 4.27
N VAL A 272 -26.40 -13.59 4.47
CA VAL A 272 -24.98 -13.24 4.49
C VAL A 272 -24.42 -13.64 5.86
N PRO A 273 -23.38 -14.50 5.92
CA PRO A 273 -22.79 -14.94 7.17
C PRO A 273 -22.25 -13.75 7.97
N SER A 274 -22.50 -13.76 9.27
CA SER A 274 -21.95 -12.76 10.19
C SER A 274 -20.44 -12.94 10.37
N ASN A 275 -19.79 -11.94 10.97
CA ASN A 275 -18.39 -12.05 11.36
C ASN A 275 -18.13 -13.26 12.25
N GLU A 276 -19.05 -13.54 13.16
CA GLU A 276 -18.97 -14.66 14.08
C GLU A 276 -19.06 -15.98 13.31
N ASP A 277 -19.95 -16.08 12.32
CA ASP A 277 -20.07 -17.28 11.47
C ASP A 277 -18.79 -17.56 10.68
N ILE A 278 -18.18 -16.53 10.10
CA ILE A 278 -16.91 -16.68 9.38
C ILE A 278 -15.77 -17.04 10.34
N GLN A 279 -15.67 -16.40 11.51
CA GLN A 279 -14.70 -16.80 12.54
C GLN A 279 -14.89 -18.25 12.97
N ASN A 280 -16.13 -18.66 13.18
CA ASN A 280 -16.48 -20.01 13.59
C ASN A 280 -16.13 -21.04 12.52
N SER A 281 -16.17 -20.68 11.23
CA SER A 281 -15.75 -21.58 10.14
C SER A 281 -14.25 -21.91 10.15
N PHE A 282 -13.43 -21.15 10.87
CA PHE A 282 -12.02 -21.48 11.12
C PHE A 282 -11.80 -22.35 12.36
N ILE A 283 -12.80 -22.52 13.23
CA ILE A 283 -12.68 -23.32 14.47
C ILE A 283 -12.45 -24.80 14.12
N GLY A 284 -11.50 -25.43 14.80
CA GLY A 284 -11.18 -26.85 14.63
C GLY A 284 -10.24 -27.13 13.46
N ARG A 285 -9.74 -26.09 12.78
CA ARG A 285 -8.73 -26.24 11.73
C ARG A 285 -7.33 -25.84 12.26
N GLU A 286 -6.30 -26.62 11.93
CA GLU A 286 -4.95 -26.51 12.53
C GLU A 286 -4.10 -25.38 11.93
N TYR A 287 -4.30 -24.14 12.36
CA TYR A 287 -3.54 -22.98 11.86
C TYR A 287 -3.03 -22.18 13.04
N GLY A 288 -1.91 -21.48 12.82
CA GLY A 288 -1.44 -20.45 13.75
C GLY A 288 -2.48 -19.34 13.97
N PRO A 289 -2.16 -18.30 14.74
CA PRO A 289 -3.11 -17.23 15.03
C PRO A 289 -3.58 -16.53 13.73
N VAL A 290 -4.83 -16.81 13.33
CA VAL A 290 -5.53 -16.11 12.24
C VAL A 290 -6.39 -15.01 12.87
N GLY A 291 -6.23 -13.77 12.39
CA GLY A 291 -7.09 -12.66 12.80
C GLY A 291 -7.97 -12.25 11.63
N SER A 292 -9.17 -12.82 11.49
CA SER A 292 -10.13 -12.34 10.49
C SER A 292 -11.00 -11.20 11.02
N TYR A 293 -11.48 -10.34 10.13
CA TYR A 293 -12.42 -9.28 10.46
C TYR A 293 -13.35 -9.11 9.26
N VAL A 294 -14.56 -9.63 9.35
CA VAL A 294 -15.54 -9.47 8.26
C VAL A 294 -16.31 -8.16 8.49
N LYS A 295 -16.85 -7.56 7.44
CA LYS A 295 -17.80 -6.47 7.58
C LYS A 295 -18.85 -6.61 6.49
N THR A 296 -20.11 -6.76 6.90
CA THR A 296 -21.28 -6.83 6.02
C THR A 296 -22.05 -5.51 6.08
N PHE A 297 -22.62 -5.07 4.95
CA PHE A 297 -23.46 -3.88 4.84
C PHE A 297 -24.71 -4.16 4.00
#